data_AF-A0A3M6K7Q5-F1
#
_entry.id   AF-A0A3M6K7Q5-F1
#
_cell.length_a   1.000
_cell.length_b   1.000
_cell.length_c   1.000
_cell.angle_alpha   90.00
_cell.angle_beta   90.00
_cell.angle_gamma   90.00
#
_symmetry.space_group_name_H-M   'P 1'
#
loop_
_entity.id
_entity.type
_entity.pdbx_description
1 polymer ?
#
loop_
_entity_poly.entity_id
_entity_poly.type
_entity_poly.pdbx_seq_one_letter_code
_entity_poly.pdbx_strand_id
1 'polypeptide(L)'
;MDNMHTDLPKTINEALKILAYNDYFWSDDTFPQKMQIKPHPKDFATVKSLAEAQYPWTEKQARLALVILKRYLTKFQTHGMDIKNLLDHPQYEDEFRVINFDKVIEKFTDDEGIDRIELKFPYNKKVIQLIRCLKDKRDFPAGYSQYDGENKKWTFLHTDVTAYYLTLIAARYDFKFTDDSLLRDYETIKKEIMGHRQPTAQLIGNEIVLNDAPESLQEYWNENLKDKPALSQVDALKNLSIPTQGIHVPAQTSIGYKVAHNKYHKLWIDSKTYSKNEVVKGLIELNCFPLMMPVSGDIHMEADVKEFWEWMNAFKSHGIDLLQQCSWGFEVKEPIFKKDVDRHNERTYLLDNQKSQEFFENLYELHQMSKQFKLINQDTKIIFVRNRIPRALIKSKVKPKASLVALGGGYYATGTDNLKRMLENLPKKLYYSDHQPS
;
A
#
# COMPACT_ATOMS: atom_id res chain seq x y z
N MET A 1 29.46 71.97 -20.10
CA MET A 1 29.42 71.05 -18.94
C MET A 1 28.50 71.72 -17.95
N ASP A 2 27.22 71.36 -17.99
CA ASP A 2 26.19 71.96 -17.15
C ASP A 2 26.36 71.48 -15.71
N ASN A 3 26.25 72.43 -14.77
CA ASN A 3 26.25 72.21 -13.33
C ASN A 3 25.10 71.24 -12.94
N MET A 4 25.41 69.96 -12.75
CA MET A 4 24.54 69.09 -11.96
C MET A 4 24.65 69.52 -10.49
N HIS A 5 23.59 70.13 -9.99
CA HIS A 5 23.35 70.34 -8.56
C HIS A 5 23.50 68.99 -7.85
N THR A 6 24.60 68.78 -7.13
CA THR A 6 24.91 67.53 -6.43
C THR A 6 24.40 67.66 -5.00
N ASP A 7 23.08 67.56 -4.85
CA ASP A 7 22.49 67.42 -3.52
C ASP A 7 22.95 66.06 -2.96
N LEU A 8 23.71 66.10 -1.86
CA LEU A 8 24.18 64.89 -1.19
C LEU A 8 22.98 64.06 -0.70
N PRO A 9 23.02 62.72 -0.80
CA PRO A 9 21.95 61.89 -0.27
C PRO A 9 21.76 62.14 1.22
N LYS A 10 20.50 62.29 1.64
CA LYS A 10 20.11 62.55 3.03
C LYS A 10 19.90 61.26 3.80
N THR A 11 19.57 60.16 3.12
CA THR A 11 19.33 58.85 3.73
C THR A 11 20.17 57.74 3.09
N ILE A 12 20.36 56.66 3.83
CA ILE A 12 20.98 55.43 3.33
C ILE A 12 20.18 54.86 2.14
N ASN A 13 18.85 55.00 2.15
CA ASN A 13 17.96 54.60 1.05
C ASN A 13 18.28 55.37 -0.24
N GLU A 14 18.45 56.70 -0.16
CA GLU A 14 18.81 57.54 -1.30
C GLU A 14 20.22 57.22 -1.81
N ALA A 15 21.19 57.08 -0.92
CA ALA A 15 22.56 56.68 -1.29
C ALA A 15 22.57 55.31 -1.99
N LEU A 16 21.74 54.37 -1.54
CA LEU A 16 21.61 53.05 -2.15
C LEU A 16 20.88 53.10 -3.51
N LYS A 17 19.87 53.95 -3.68
CA LYS A 17 19.20 54.21 -4.98
C LYS A 17 20.18 54.81 -6.00
N ILE A 18 21.01 55.77 -5.58
CA ILE A 18 22.08 56.33 -6.42
C ILE A 18 23.05 55.22 -6.83
N LEU A 19 23.49 54.38 -5.88
CA LEU A 19 24.35 53.25 -6.21
C LEU A 19 23.66 52.26 -7.16
N ALA A 20 22.35 52.00 -7.01
CA ALA A 20 21.61 51.01 -7.81
C ALA A 20 21.41 51.40 -9.27
N TYR A 21 21.07 52.66 -9.53
CA TYR A 21 20.59 53.13 -10.84
C TYR A 21 21.60 53.96 -11.63
N ASN A 22 22.84 54.01 -11.17
CA ASN A 22 23.87 54.80 -11.80
C ASN A 22 24.96 53.86 -12.37
N ASP A 23 24.94 53.68 -13.69
CA ASP A 23 25.79 52.75 -14.43
C ASP A 23 27.29 53.02 -14.24
N TYR A 24 27.68 54.26 -13.88
CA TYR A 24 29.07 54.62 -13.61
C TYR A 24 29.65 53.88 -12.40
N PHE A 25 28.82 53.44 -11.44
CA PHE A 25 29.29 52.65 -10.30
C PHE A 25 29.55 51.19 -10.67
N TRP A 26 29.01 50.71 -11.80
CA TRP A 26 29.03 49.32 -12.23
C TRP A 26 29.82 49.08 -13.53
N SER A 27 30.07 50.11 -14.33
CA SER A 27 30.85 50.03 -15.59
C SER A 27 32.36 50.12 -15.34
N ASP A 28 33.13 49.33 -16.10
CA ASP A 28 34.60 49.19 -15.98
C ASP A 28 35.39 50.03 -17.01
N ASP A 29 34.72 50.63 -18.01
CA ASP A 29 35.35 50.95 -19.30
C ASP A 29 35.84 52.39 -19.53
N THR A 30 35.76 53.31 -18.56
CA THR A 30 36.11 54.73 -18.80
C THR A 30 37.28 55.29 -17.99
N PHE A 31 37.98 54.49 -17.17
CA PHE A 31 39.10 54.98 -16.36
C PHE A 31 40.38 54.12 -16.41
N PRO A 32 41.57 54.74 -16.34
CA PRO A 32 42.85 54.02 -16.33
C PRO A 32 42.94 53.05 -15.14
N GLN A 33 43.52 51.87 -15.39
CA GLN A 33 43.54 50.66 -14.52
C GLN A 33 43.97 50.86 -13.04
N LYS A 34 44.51 52.01 -12.64
CA LYS A 34 45.01 52.27 -11.28
C LYS A 34 43.95 52.73 -10.26
N MET A 35 42.69 52.96 -10.67
CA MET A 35 41.59 53.38 -9.78
C MET A 35 40.34 52.48 -9.86
N GLN A 36 40.45 51.27 -10.40
CA GLN A 36 39.32 50.34 -10.54
C GLN A 36 39.05 49.59 -9.23
N ILE A 37 38.03 50.02 -8.47
CA ILE A 37 37.36 49.13 -7.52
C ILE A 37 36.39 48.29 -8.33
N LYS A 38 36.75 47.02 -8.55
CA LYS A 38 35.87 46.06 -9.23
C LYS A 38 34.61 45.86 -8.38
N PRO A 39 33.41 46.12 -8.92
CA PRO A 39 32.18 45.86 -8.20
C PRO A 39 32.10 44.38 -7.83
N HIS A 40 31.72 44.08 -6.59
CA HIS A 40 31.62 42.70 -6.16
C HIS A 40 30.42 42.03 -6.88
N PRO A 41 30.58 40.85 -7.51
CA PRO A 41 29.59 40.28 -8.42
C PRO A 41 28.19 40.05 -7.83
N LYS A 42 28.09 39.92 -6.49
CA LYS A 42 26.82 39.69 -5.77
C LYS A 42 26.17 40.98 -5.25
N ASP A 43 26.84 42.12 -5.33
CA ASP A 43 26.33 43.36 -4.76
C ASP A 43 25.24 43.96 -5.64
N PHE A 44 25.40 43.94 -6.97
CA PHE A 44 24.46 44.58 -7.90
C PHE A 44 23.01 44.10 -7.70
N ALA A 45 22.79 42.78 -7.73
CA ALA A 45 21.48 42.19 -7.51
C ALA A 45 20.91 42.52 -6.12
N THR A 46 21.77 42.58 -5.11
CA THR A 46 21.39 42.89 -3.72
C THR A 46 21.01 44.36 -3.55
N VAL A 47 21.81 45.27 -4.12
CA VAL A 47 21.60 46.72 -4.13
C VAL A 47 20.31 47.06 -4.86
N LYS A 48 20.10 46.48 -6.05
CA LYS A 48 18.87 46.65 -6.83
C LYS A 48 17.65 46.17 -6.06
N SER A 49 17.70 44.97 -5.47
CA SER A 49 16.60 44.43 -4.67
C SER A 49 16.26 45.28 -3.44
N LEU A 50 17.25 45.90 -2.79
CA LEU A 50 17.03 46.77 -1.63
C LEU A 50 16.51 48.15 -2.04
N ALA A 51 16.99 48.71 -3.16
CA ALA A 51 16.54 49.98 -3.71
C ALA A 51 15.10 49.93 -4.24
N GLU A 52 14.67 48.77 -4.77
CA GLU A 52 13.33 48.51 -5.30
C GLU A 52 12.32 48.08 -4.22
N ALA A 53 12.76 47.94 -2.96
CA ALA A 53 11.88 47.50 -1.88
C ALA A 53 10.77 48.54 -1.64
N GLN A 54 9.51 48.15 -1.85
CA GLN A 54 8.32 48.95 -1.55
C GLN A 54 7.87 48.86 -0.08
N TYR A 55 8.75 48.41 0.82
CA TYR A 55 8.46 48.21 2.23
C TYR A 55 9.63 48.66 3.10
N PRO A 56 9.38 49.09 4.36
CA PRO A 56 10.44 49.45 5.29
C PRO A 56 11.44 48.30 5.49
N TRP A 57 12.73 48.62 5.54
CA TRP A 57 13.76 47.61 5.71
C TRP A 57 13.74 47.00 7.11
N THR A 58 14.18 45.74 7.23
CA THR A 58 14.58 45.19 8.54
C THR A 58 15.94 45.76 8.94
N GLU A 59 16.25 45.74 10.24
CA GLU A 59 17.58 46.16 10.73
C GLU A 59 18.74 45.41 10.05
N LYS A 60 18.55 44.11 9.73
CA LYS A 60 19.55 43.32 8.99
C LYS A 60 19.75 43.82 7.56
N GLN A 61 18.67 44.19 6.87
CA GLN A 61 18.73 44.77 5.52
C GLN A 61 19.41 46.14 5.54
N ALA A 62 19.09 46.98 6.53
CA ALA A 62 19.72 48.27 6.74
C ALA A 62 21.24 48.16 7.00
N ARG A 63 21.65 47.24 7.89
CA ARG A 63 23.08 46.95 8.13
C ARG A 63 23.79 46.46 6.86
N LEU A 64 23.13 45.62 6.06
CA LEU A 64 23.68 45.15 4.79
C LEU A 64 23.88 46.30 3.79
N ALA A 65 22.88 47.17 3.63
CA ALA A 65 22.98 48.38 2.80
C ALA A 65 24.16 49.27 3.24
N LEU A 66 24.32 49.48 4.55
CA LEU A 66 25.42 50.27 5.11
C LEU A 66 26.80 49.67 4.81
N VAL A 67 26.95 48.34 4.94
CA VAL A 67 28.21 47.64 4.61
C VAL A 67 28.53 47.75 3.12
N ILE A 68 27.52 47.65 2.25
CA ILE A 68 27.70 47.82 0.81
C ILE A 68 28.13 49.26 0.51
N LEU A 69 27.45 50.27 1.02
CA LEU A 69 27.82 51.67 0.77
C LEU A 69 29.21 52.04 1.30
N LYS A 70 29.63 51.51 2.46
CA LYS A 70 31.01 51.64 2.96
C LYS A 70 32.04 51.08 1.99
N ARG A 71 31.73 49.99 1.29
CA ARG A 71 32.60 49.40 0.26
C ARG A 71 32.77 50.30 -0.96
N TYR A 72 31.73 51.05 -1.33
CA TYR A 72 31.73 51.95 -2.49
C TYR A 72 32.02 53.42 -2.15
N LEU A 73 32.33 53.75 -0.88
CA LEU A 73 32.57 55.12 -0.42
C LEU A 73 33.58 55.89 -1.29
N THR A 74 34.70 55.24 -1.64
CA THR A 74 35.74 55.85 -2.47
C THR A 74 35.25 56.14 -3.90
N LYS A 75 34.33 55.35 -4.47
CA LYS A 75 33.69 55.68 -5.76
C LYS A 75 32.78 56.90 -5.63
N PHE A 76 31.99 56.98 -4.57
CA PHE A 76 31.17 58.16 -4.28
C PHE A 76 32.03 59.43 -4.17
N GLN A 77 33.15 59.36 -3.45
CA GLN A 77 34.09 60.47 -3.29
C GLN A 77 34.74 60.90 -4.61
N THR A 78 35.12 59.96 -5.48
CA THR A 78 35.65 60.27 -6.83
C THR A 78 34.66 61.05 -7.69
N HIS A 79 33.36 60.91 -7.45
CA HIS A 79 32.30 61.63 -8.15
C HIS A 79 31.76 62.85 -7.38
N GLY A 80 32.54 63.37 -6.43
CA GLY A 80 32.19 64.59 -5.69
C GLY A 80 31.09 64.40 -4.63
N MET A 81 30.71 63.16 -4.31
CA MET A 81 29.74 62.84 -3.27
C MET A 81 30.44 62.24 -2.05
N ASP A 82 30.79 63.05 -1.05
CA ASP A 82 31.34 62.52 0.20
C ASP A 82 30.23 62.09 1.17
N ILE A 83 29.84 60.82 1.08
CA ILE A 83 28.79 60.23 1.92
C ILE A 83 29.32 59.75 3.28
N LYS A 84 30.59 60.00 3.63
CA LYS A 84 31.21 59.46 4.85
C LYS A 84 30.42 59.80 6.12
N ASN A 85 29.98 61.06 6.26
CA ASN A 85 29.22 61.50 7.43
C ASN A 85 27.89 60.74 7.56
N LEU A 86 27.18 60.51 6.44
CA LEU A 86 25.98 59.69 6.42
C LEU A 86 26.25 58.22 6.78
N LEU A 87 27.43 57.67 6.48
CA LEU A 87 27.78 56.30 6.84
C LEU A 87 28.19 56.13 8.31
N ASP A 88 28.72 57.20 8.92
CA ASP A 88 29.09 57.25 10.33
C ASP A 88 27.85 57.55 11.21
N HIS A 89 26.90 58.34 10.68
CA HIS A 89 25.62 58.69 11.30
C HIS A 89 24.44 58.37 10.36
N PRO A 90 24.09 57.08 10.20
CA PRO A 90 23.10 56.66 9.22
C PRO A 90 21.68 57.13 9.55
N GLN A 91 21.05 57.78 8.56
CA GLN A 91 19.63 58.12 8.55
C GLN A 91 18.89 57.26 7.53
N TYR A 92 17.68 56.81 7.88
CA TYR A 92 16.86 55.94 7.03
C TYR A 92 15.53 56.62 6.72
N GLU A 93 14.91 56.24 5.59
CA GLU A 93 13.64 56.80 5.12
C GLU A 93 12.47 56.45 6.06
N ASP A 94 12.47 55.22 6.60
CA ASP A 94 11.42 54.68 7.47
C ASP A 94 12.01 54.00 8.72
N GLU A 95 11.18 53.81 9.75
CA GLU A 95 11.50 52.94 10.89
C GLU A 95 11.67 51.47 10.45
N PHE A 96 12.54 50.72 11.14
CA PHE A 96 12.78 49.33 10.76
C PHE A 96 11.58 48.43 11.08
N ARG A 97 11.09 47.69 10.09
CA ARG A 97 10.03 46.72 10.33
C ARG A 97 10.52 45.57 11.22
N VAL A 98 9.69 45.19 12.18
CA VAL A 98 9.90 44.00 13.03
C VAL A 98 9.22 42.80 12.38
N ILE A 99 9.98 41.73 12.10
CA ILE A 99 9.39 40.48 11.63
C ILE A 99 8.84 39.73 12.84
N ASN A 100 7.53 39.50 12.86
CA ASN A 100 6.92 38.57 13.80
C ASN A 100 7.34 37.13 13.41
N PHE A 101 7.98 36.42 14.35
CA PHE A 101 8.44 35.04 14.18
C PHE A 101 7.48 34.00 14.78
N ASP A 102 6.36 34.45 15.35
CA ASP A 102 5.34 33.60 15.94
C ASP A 102 4.77 32.67 14.88
N LYS A 103 4.64 31.41 15.26
CA LYS A 103 3.89 30.41 14.52
C LYS A 103 2.59 30.20 15.26
N VAL A 104 1.49 30.61 14.67
CA VAL A 104 0.17 30.52 15.28
C VAL A 104 -0.78 29.82 14.33
N ILE A 105 -1.62 28.95 14.89
CA ILE A 105 -2.76 28.36 14.19
C ILE A 105 -4.03 28.65 14.99
N GLU A 106 -5.09 29.01 14.27
CA GLU A 106 -6.37 29.39 14.85
C GLU A 106 -7.52 28.86 14.00
N LYS A 107 -8.58 28.38 14.67
CA LYS A 107 -9.88 28.16 14.05
C LYS A 107 -10.75 29.39 14.37
N PHE A 108 -11.39 29.95 13.36
CA PHE A 108 -12.30 31.09 13.52
C PHE A 108 -13.47 30.97 12.55
N THR A 109 -14.57 31.64 12.86
CA THR A 109 -15.71 31.79 11.96
C THR A 109 -15.63 33.17 11.34
N ASP A 110 -15.71 33.26 10.01
CA ASP A 110 -15.69 34.54 9.30
C ASP A 110 -17.04 35.28 9.38
N ASP A 111 -17.08 36.49 8.83
CA ASP A 111 -18.28 37.35 8.83
C ASP A 111 -19.46 36.74 8.05
N GLU A 112 -19.21 35.74 7.20
CA GLU A 112 -20.21 34.98 6.44
C GLU A 112 -20.72 33.74 7.21
N GLY A 113 -20.23 33.50 8.43
CA GLY A 113 -20.60 32.35 9.24
C GLY A 113 -19.88 31.06 8.83
N ILE A 114 -18.79 31.15 8.06
CA ILE A 114 -18.03 30.01 7.56
C ILE A 114 -16.81 29.77 8.47
N ASP A 115 -16.68 28.54 8.96
CA ASP A 115 -15.53 28.13 9.74
C ASP A 115 -14.26 28.02 8.86
N ARG A 116 -13.16 28.59 9.36
CA ARG A 116 -11.87 28.66 8.70
C ARG A 116 -10.73 28.34 9.66
N ILE A 117 -9.59 28.00 9.07
CA ILE A 117 -8.33 27.78 9.79
C ILE A 117 -7.30 28.78 9.26
N GLU A 118 -6.71 29.58 10.14
CA GLU A 118 -5.61 30.50 9.82
C GLU A 118 -4.29 29.93 10.32
N LEU A 119 -3.25 29.96 9.47
CA LEU A 119 -1.87 29.73 9.86
C LEU A 119 -1.05 30.99 9.61
N LYS A 120 -0.41 31.50 10.67
CA LYS A 120 0.54 32.61 10.60
C LYS A 120 1.91 32.11 10.99
N PHE A 121 2.92 32.27 10.13
CA PHE A 121 4.29 31.85 10.43
C PHE A 121 5.32 32.58 9.54
N PRO A 122 6.57 32.76 10.01
CA PRO A 122 7.64 33.28 9.17
C PRO A 122 7.94 32.31 8.01
N TYR A 123 8.49 32.82 6.90
CA TYR A 123 8.77 32.00 5.71
C TYR A 123 9.54 30.71 6.06
N ASN A 124 8.89 29.57 5.86
CA ASN A 124 9.47 28.25 6.08
C ASN A 124 9.16 27.35 4.87
N LYS A 125 10.19 27.09 4.07
CA LYS A 125 10.07 26.31 2.82
C LYS A 125 9.44 24.92 3.04
N LYS A 126 9.77 24.24 4.15
CA LYS A 126 9.25 22.89 4.44
C LYS A 126 7.76 22.92 4.77
N VAL A 127 7.34 23.86 5.62
CA VAL A 127 5.91 24.04 5.97
C VAL A 127 5.09 24.41 4.73
N ILE A 128 5.60 25.34 3.91
CA ILE A 128 4.93 25.74 2.65
C ILE A 128 4.82 24.55 1.69
N GLN A 129 5.84 23.72 1.57
CA GLN A 129 5.78 22.51 0.73
C GLN A 129 4.73 21.51 1.22
N LEU A 130 4.60 21.32 2.53
CA LEU A 130 3.56 20.45 3.11
C LEU A 130 2.16 20.99 2.87
N ILE A 131 1.96 22.29 3.09
CA ILE A 131 0.70 22.98 2.78
C ILE A 131 0.34 22.81 1.29
N ARG A 132 1.30 23.02 0.38
CA ARG A 132 1.07 22.84 -1.06
C ARG A 132 0.78 21.38 -1.43
N CYS A 133 1.41 20.41 -0.76
CA CYS A 133 1.08 19.00 -0.96
C CYS A 133 -0.40 18.69 -0.65
N LEU A 134 -1.01 19.37 0.31
CA LEU A 134 -2.46 19.23 0.57
C LEU A 134 -3.26 19.73 -0.63
N LYS A 135 -2.89 20.89 -1.19
CA LYS A 135 -3.54 21.45 -2.38
C LYS A 135 -3.35 20.57 -3.63
N ASP A 136 -2.10 20.16 -3.90
CA ASP A 136 -1.70 19.59 -5.20
C ASP A 136 -1.90 18.08 -5.28
N LYS A 137 -1.92 17.34 -4.16
CA LYS A 137 -2.04 15.86 -4.15
C LYS A 137 -3.34 15.32 -3.55
N ARG A 138 -4.13 16.17 -2.90
CA ARG A 138 -5.43 15.79 -2.32
C ARG A 138 -6.60 16.50 -3.01
N ASP A 139 -6.35 17.11 -4.17
CA ASP A 139 -7.35 17.76 -5.03
C ASP A 139 -8.29 18.71 -4.26
N PHE A 140 -7.73 19.58 -3.42
CA PHE A 140 -8.53 20.57 -2.73
C PHE A 140 -9.27 21.47 -3.73
N PRO A 141 -10.60 21.63 -3.60
CA PRO A 141 -11.36 22.48 -4.49
C PRO A 141 -10.83 23.92 -4.51
N ALA A 142 -11.06 24.62 -5.62
CA ALA A 142 -10.75 26.04 -5.72
C ALA A 142 -11.45 26.81 -4.58
N GLY A 143 -10.71 27.72 -3.92
CA GLY A 143 -11.22 28.51 -2.78
C GLY A 143 -10.95 27.92 -1.39
N TYR A 144 -10.46 26.66 -1.29
CA TYR A 144 -10.19 26.02 0.01
C TYR A 144 -8.93 26.52 0.71
N SER A 145 -8.05 27.22 0.00
CA SER A 145 -6.82 27.80 0.56
C SER A 145 -6.49 29.13 -0.10
N GLN A 146 -6.16 30.13 0.70
CA GLN A 146 -5.73 31.45 0.24
C GLN A 146 -4.45 31.87 0.99
N TYR A 147 -3.52 32.51 0.27
CA TYR A 147 -2.31 33.07 0.87
C TYR A 147 -2.36 34.59 0.78
N ASP A 148 -2.26 35.25 1.93
CA ASP A 148 -2.03 36.68 2.05
C ASP A 148 -0.52 36.92 2.20
N GLY A 149 0.08 37.49 1.15
CA GLY A 149 1.51 37.79 1.09
C GLY A 149 1.95 38.95 1.97
N GLU A 150 1.04 39.88 2.28
CA GLU A 150 1.30 41.06 3.09
C GLU A 150 1.38 40.66 4.57
N ASN A 151 0.34 39.97 5.06
CA ASN A 151 0.27 39.51 6.44
C ASN A 151 0.99 38.17 6.69
N LYS A 152 1.45 37.51 5.62
CA LYS A 152 2.07 36.17 5.63
C LYS A 152 1.18 35.13 6.31
N LYS A 153 -0.10 35.16 5.96
CA LYS A 153 -1.14 34.29 6.51
C LYS A 153 -1.62 33.32 5.45
N TRP A 154 -1.88 32.09 5.86
CA TRP A 154 -2.59 31.11 5.06
C TRP A 154 -3.95 30.86 5.68
N THR A 155 -5.01 31.00 4.89
CA THR A 155 -6.39 30.76 5.33
C THR A 155 -6.95 29.57 4.59
N PHE A 156 -7.60 28.66 5.31
CA PHE A 156 -8.22 27.46 4.76
C PHE A 156 -9.68 27.37 5.18
N LEU A 157 -10.52 26.78 4.32
CA LEU A 157 -11.85 26.35 4.74
C LEU A 157 -11.72 25.23 5.78
N HIS A 158 -12.51 25.29 6.85
CA HIS A 158 -12.56 24.20 7.83
C HIS A 158 -13.35 23.01 7.27
N THR A 159 -12.70 21.85 7.25
CA THR A 159 -13.23 20.54 6.83
C THR A 159 -12.46 19.46 7.57
N ASP A 160 -12.94 18.21 7.57
CA ASP A 160 -12.22 17.10 8.20
C ASP A 160 -10.79 16.95 7.68
N VAL A 161 -10.60 17.14 6.38
CA VAL A 161 -9.29 17.00 5.73
C VAL A 161 -8.35 18.13 6.14
N THR A 162 -8.80 19.38 6.07
CA THR A 162 -7.98 20.54 6.45
C THR A 162 -7.70 20.55 7.94
N ALA A 163 -8.69 20.28 8.80
CA ALA A 163 -8.52 20.17 10.24
C ALA A 163 -7.53 19.06 10.60
N TYR A 164 -7.63 17.87 10.00
CA TYR A 164 -6.73 16.76 10.30
C TYR A 164 -5.27 17.06 9.94
N TYR A 165 -5.02 17.48 8.70
CA TYR A 165 -3.65 17.66 8.23
C TYR A 165 -2.99 18.95 8.71
N LEU A 166 -3.73 20.07 8.82
CA LEU A 166 -3.16 21.32 9.32
C LEU A 166 -2.81 21.22 10.81
N THR A 167 -3.62 20.50 11.60
CA THR A 167 -3.28 20.21 13.01
C THR A 167 -2.01 19.40 13.13
N LEU A 168 -1.82 18.36 12.29
CA LEU A 168 -0.58 17.57 12.27
C LEU A 168 0.64 18.40 11.88
N ILE A 169 0.51 19.29 10.90
CA ILE A 169 1.59 20.21 10.50
C ILE A 169 1.89 21.17 11.65
N ALA A 170 0.88 21.78 12.25
CA ALA A 170 1.01 22.71 13.36
C ALA A 170 1.72 22.07 14.56
N ALA A 171 1.27 20.89 14.99
CA ALA A 171 1.88 20.15 16.08
C ALA A 171 3.33 19.75 15.78
N ARG A 172 3.62 19.29 14.55
CA ARG A 172 4.98 18.86 14.15
C ARG A 172 5.99 20.02 14.06
N TYR A 173 5.54 21.23 13.75
CA TYR A 173 6.39 22.40 13.54
C TYR A 173 6.27 23.44 14.65
N ASP A 174 5.75 23.03 15.81
CA ASP A 174 5.66 23.81 17.04
C ASP A 174 4.89 25.13 16.85
N PHE A 175 3.72 25.04 16.21
CA PHE A 175 2.78 26.16 16.17
C PHE A 175 2.07 26.27 17.52
N LYS A 176 1.85 27.51 17.96
CA LYS A 176 0.98 27.81 19.09
C LYS A 176 -0.48 27.75 18.62
N PHE A 177 -1.25 26.87 19.23
CA PHE A 177 -2.70 26.85 19.08
C PHE A 177 -3.30 27.98 19.90
N THR A 178 -4.19 28.77 19.31
CA THR A 178 -4.90 29.84 20.03
C THR A 178 -5.90 29.29 21.05
N ASP A 179 -6.52 28.15 20.73
CA ASP A 179 -7.42 27.39 21.59
C ASP A 179 -7.37 25.86 21.27
N ASP A 180 -8.13 25.08 22.03
CA ASP A 180 -8.18 23.61 21.91
C ASP A 180 -9.17 23.11 20.84
N SER A 181 -9.95 23.97 20.20
CA SER A 181 -11.04 23.56 19.30
C SER A 181 -10.53 22.67 18.17
N LEU A 182 -9.44 23.08 17.52
CA LEU A 182 -8.85 22.37 16.40
C LEU A 182 -8.22 21.02 16.84
N LEU A 183 -7.68 20.95 18.06
CA LEU A 183 -7.17 19.70 18.64
C LEU A 183 -8.30 18.71 18.94
N ARG A 184 -9.46 19.19 19.40
CA ARG A 184 -10.66 18.35 19.63
C ARG A 184 -11.25 17.84 18.31
N ASP A 185 -11.33 18.70 17.30
CA ASP A 185 -11.76 18.32 15.95
C ASP A 185 -10.83 17.22 15.42
N TYR A 186 -9.51 17.41 15.54
CA TYR A 186 -8.50 16.42 15.14
C TYR A 186 -8.71 15.05 15.80
N GLU A 187 -8.92 14.99 17.12
CA GLU A 187 -9.14 13.71 17.81
C GLU A 187 -10.46 13.03 17.42
N THR A 188 -11.51 13.80 17.13
CA THR A 188 -12.78 13.28 16.61
C THR A 188 -12.59 12.67 15.22
N ILE A 189 -12.05 13.44 14.28
CA ILE A 189 -11.78 13.02 12.90
C ILE A 189 -10.85 11.81 12.87
N LYS A 190 -9.80 11.81 13.71
CA LYS A 190 -8.86 10.70 13.82
C LYS A 190 -9.54 9.40 14.23
N LYS A 191 -10.47 9.44 15.19
CA LYS A 191 -11.24 8.26 15.60
C LYS A 191 -12.12 7.73 14.47
N GLU A 192 -12.76 8.62 13.72
CA GLU A 192 -13.57 8.25 12.56
C GLU A 192 -12.73 7.62 11.44
N ILE A 193 -11.61 8.26 11.07
CA ILE A 193 -10.67 7.72 10.07
C ILE A 193 -10.11 6.37 10.49
N MET A 194 -9.83 6.15 11.78
CA MET A 194 -9.39 4.85 12.29
C MET A 194 -10.43 3.74 12.02
N GLY A 195 -11.72 4.06 12.10
CA GLY A 195 -12.80 3.11 11.75
C GLY A 195 -12.87 2.74 10.27
N HIS A 196 -12.24 3.53 9.39
CA HIS A 196 -12.18 3.29 7.94
C HIS A 196 -10.85 2.72 7.45
N ARG A 197 -9.87 2.53 8.34
CA ARG A 197 -8.60 1.90 7.98
C ARG A 197 -8.82 0.46 7.58
N GLN A 198 -8.04 0.01 6.60
CA GLN A 198 -8.06 -1.39 6.21
C GLN A 198 -7.35 -2.22 7.29
N PRO A 199 -7.93 -3.35 7.71
CA PRO A 199 -7.28 -4.24 8.65
C PRO A 199 -5.91 -4.70 8.11
N THR A 200 -4.90 -4.66 8.97
CA THR A 200 -3.56 -5.15 8.68
C THR A 200 -3.16 -6.22 9.69
N ALA A 201 -2.14 -7.01 9.37
CA ALA A 201 -1.61 -8.03 10.26
C ALA A 201 -0.10 -7.84 10.44
N GLN A 202 0.39 -8.16 11.63
CA GLN A 202 1.81 -8.16 11.96
C GLN A 202 2.16 -9.39 12.78
N LEU A 203 3.40 -9.86 12.65
CA LEU A 203 3.96 -10.91 13.49
C LEU A 203 4.64 -10.28 14.70
N ILE A 204 4.11 -10.51 15.90
CA ILE A 204 4.69 -10.05 17.16
C ILE A 204 5.07 -11.30 17.96
N GLY A 205 6.38 -11.50 18.16
CA GLY A 205 6.91 -12.75 18.73
C GLY A 205 6.66 -13.92 17.78
N ASN A 206 5.62 -14.71 18.07
CA ASN A 206 5.20 -15.86 17.25
C ASN A 206 3.68 -15.89 17.01
N GLU A 207 3.00 -14.76 17.21
CA GLU A 207 1.55 -14.63 17.04
C GLU A 207 1.24 -13.55 16.00
N ILE A 208 0.21 -13.80 15.19
CA ILE A 208 -0.29 -12.80 14.26
C ILE A 208 -1.31 -11.93 15.00
N VAL A 209 -1.01 -10.64 15.04
CA VAL A 209 -1.85 -9.60 15.63
C VAL A 209 -2.48 -8.78 14.52
N LEU A 210 -3.80 -8.61 14.59
CA LEU A 210 -4.53 -7.73 13.68
C LEU A 210 -4.51 -6.29 14.21
N ASN A 211 -4.26 -5.34 13.31
CA ASN A 211 -4.35 -3.91 13.58
C ASN A 211 -5.46 -3.31 12.71
N ASP A 212 -6.11 -2.25 13.20
CA ASP A 212 -7.19 -1.57 12.48
C ASP A 212 -8.34 -2.52 12.08
N ALA A 213 -8.51 -3.64 12.80
CA ALA A 213 -9.59 -4.60 12.59
C ALA A 213 -10.86 -4.16 13.33
N PRO A 214 -12.06 -4.27 12.72
CA PRO A 214 -13.31 -4.04 13.44
C PRO A 214 -13.50 -5.10 14.53
N GLU A 215 -14.29 -4.77 15.56
CA GLU A 215 -14.52 -5.64 16.73
C GLU A 215 -14.99 -7.04 16.33
N SER A 216 -15.94 -7.13 15.39
CA SER A 216 -16.44 -8.42 14.88
C SER A 216 -15.37 -9.29 14.21
N LEU A 217 -14.38 -8.68 13.54
CA LEU A 217 -13.25 -9.41 12.96
C LEU A 217 -12.28 -9.86 14.05
N GLN A 218 -12.08 -9.03 15.07
CA GLN A 218 -11.22 -9.35 16.21
C GLN A 218 -11.80 -10.50 17.04
N GLU A 219 -13.11 -10.50 17.29
CA GLU A 219 -13.83 -11.60 17.93
C GLU A 219 -13.69 -12.90 17.14
N TYR A 220 -13.98 -12.86 15.83
CA TYR A 220 -13.81 -14.02 14.95
C TYR A 220 -12.37 -14.56 14.99
N TRP A 221 -11.37 -13.66 14.93
CA TRP A 221 -9.96 -14.03 14.97
C TRP A 221 -9.60 -14.73 16.28
N ASN A 222 -10.01 -14.17 17.40
CA ASN A 222 -9.74 -14.71 18.74
C ASN A 222 -10.36 -16.10 18.92
N GLU A 223 -11.61 -16.30 18.49
CA GLU A 223 -12.31 -17.58 18.64
C GLU A 223 -11.83 -18.67 17.68
N ASN A 224 -11.42 -18.32 16.46
CA ASN A 224 -11.24 -19.30 15.38
C ASN A 224 -9.79 -19.47 14.93
N LEU A 225 -8.91 -18.50 15.16
CA LEU A 225 -7.59 -18.44 14.52
C LEU A 225 -6.43 -18.22 15.49
N LYS A 226 -6.61 -17.44 16.56
CA LYS A 226 -5.54 -17.03 17.48
C LYS A 226 -4.75 -18.21 18.07
N ASP A 227 -5.42 -19.30 18.43
CA ASP A 227 -4.77 -20.46 19.05
C ASP A 227 -4.19 -21.47 18.02
N LYS A 228 -4.33 -21.20 16.72
CA LYS A 228 -3.76 -22.07 15.67
C LYS A 228 -2.26 -21.80 15.50
N PRO A 229 -1.50 -22.73 14.90
CA PRO A 229 -0.12 -22.47 14.52
C PRO A 229 0.02 -21.21 13.65
N ALA A 230 1.09 -20.44 13.85
CA ALA A 230 1.33 -19.18 13.15
C ALA A 230 1.21 -19.31 11.61
N LEU A 231 1.69 -20.41 11.03
CA LEU A 231 1.60 -20.64 9.59
C LEU A 231 0.15 -20.77 9.12
N SER A 232 -0.71 -21.42 9.91
CA SER A 232 -2.16 -21.51 9.64
C SER A 232 -2.85 -20.17 9.83
N GLN A 233 -2.40 -19.33 10.77
CA GLN A 233 -2.90 -17.96 10.92
C GLN A 233 -2.58 -17.13 9.67
N VAL A 234 -1.34 -17.20 9.17
CA VAL A 234 -0.92 -16.53 7.94
C VAL A 234 -1.73 -17.01 6.73
N ASP A 235 -1.94 -18.31 6.60
CA ASP A 235 -2.79 -18.88 5.54
C ASP A 235 -4.25 -18.37 5.63
N ALA A 236 -4.79 -18.11 6.82
CA ALA A 236 -6.15 -17.61 6.97
C ALA A 236 -6.33 -16.14 6.53
N LEU A 237 -5.29 -15.30 6.62
CA LEU A 237 -5.36 -13.86 6.33
C LEU A 237 -5.89 -13.56 4.92
N LYS A 238 -5.51 -14.37 3.93
CA LYS A 238 -5.96 -14.17 2.54
C LYS A 238 -7.47 -14.31 2.36
N ASN A 239 -8.13 -15.11 3.21
CA ASN A 239 -9.58 -15.29 3.20
C ASN A 239 -10.32 -14.13 3.88
N LEU A 240 -9.60 -13.35 4.70
CA LEU A 240 -10.09 -12.14 5.35
C LEU A 240 -9.72 -10.87 4.56
N SER A 241 -9.14 -11.03 3.36
CA SER A 241 -8.61 -9.94 2.55
C SER A 241 -7.53 -9.11 3.25
N ILE A 242 -6.81 -9.69 4.21
CA ILE A 242 -5.72 -9.03 4.93
C ILE A 242 -4.38 -9.38 4.24
N PRO A 243 -3.56 -8.37 3.86
CA PRO A 243 -2.25 -8.61 3.27
C PRO A 243 -1.30 -9.33 4.23
N THR A 244 -0.52 -10.27 3.70
CA THR A 244 0.54 -11.00 4.42
C THR A 244 1.92 -10.35 4.24
N GLN A 245 1.98 -9.16 3.64
CA GLN A 245 3.24 -8.53 3.26
C GLN A 245 4.07 -8.13 4.49
N GLY A 246 5.34 -8.54 4.52
CA GLY A 246 6.24 -8.30 5.66
C GLY A 246 6.07 -9.30 6.81
N ILE A 247 5.14 -10.25 6.70
CA ILE A 247 5.00 -11.36 7.64
C ILE A 247 5.79 -12.55 7.09
N HIS A 248 6.71 -13.07 7.89
CA HIS A 248 7.50 -14.24 7.53
C HIS A 248 7.41 -15.29 8.64
N VAL A 249 6.64 -16.36 8.38
CA VAL A 249 6.53 -17.50 9.28
C VAL A 249 7.20 -18.71 8.63
N PRO A 250 8.15 -19.38 9.30
CA PRO A 250 8.79 -20.57 8.72
C PRO A 250 7.76 -21.68 8.49
N ALA A 251 7.95 -22.45 7.43
CA ALA A 251 7.21 -23.67 7.15
C ALA A 251 8.18 -24.85 7.07
N GLN A 252 7.69 -26.04 7.42
CA GLN A 252 8.39 -27.31 7.28
C GLN A 252 8.43 -27.78 5.82
N THR A 253 7.44 -27.37 5.00
CA THR A 253 7.38 -27.74 3.59
C THR A 253 7.39 -26.52 2.67
N SER A 254 7.99 -26.68 1.49
CA SER A 254 7.98 -25.66 0.43
C SER A 254 6.54 -25.32 -0.03
N ILE A 255 5.68 -26.34 -0.14
CA ILE A 255 4.25 -26.16 -0.45
C ILE A 255 3.53 -25.41 0.68
N GLY A 256 3.76 -25.77 1.94
CA GLY A 256 3.19 -25.10 3.11
C GLY A 256 3.53 -23.61 3.11
N TYR A 257 4.79 -23.27 2.90
CA TYR A 257 5.23 -21.88 2.76
C TYR A 257 4.57 -21.16 1.58
N LYS A 258 4.67 -21.76 0.38
CA LYS A 258 4.13 -21.20 -0.87
C LYS A 258 2.64 -20.94 -0.78
N VAL A 259 1.90 -21.86 -0.18
CA VAL A 259 0.46 -21.73 -0.01
C VAL A 259 0.17 -20.67 1.04
N ALA A 260 0.67 -20.80 2.28
CA ALA A 260 0.32 -19.90 3.38
C ALA A 260 0.56 -18.42 3.07
N HIS A 261 1.74 -18.09 2.52
CA HIS A 261 2.14 -16.69 2.27
C HIS A 261 1.57 -16.11 0.98
N ASN A 262 0.78 -16.87 0.21
CA ASN A 262 0.18 -16.36 -1.01
C ASN A 262 -0.99 -15.41 -0.74
N LYS A 263 -1.08 -14.35 -1.53
CA LYS A 263 -2.18 -13.39 -1.54
C LYS A 263 -3.52 -14.01 -1.94
N TYR A 264 -3.51 -15.04 -2.79
CA TYR A 264 -4.72 -15.64 -3.34
C TYR A 264 -5.02 -17.00 -2.71
N HIS A 265 -6.31 -17.31 -2.54
CA HIS A 265 -6.77 -18.64 -2.08
C HIS A 265 -6.89 -19.67 -3.21
N LYS A 266 -6.78 -19.23 -4.46
CA LYS A 266 -6.72 -20.06 -5.66
C LYS A 266 -5.28 -20.13 -6.15
N LEU A 267 -4.67 -21.31 -6.13
CA LEU A 267 -3.24 -21.45 -6.34
C LEU A 267 -2.90 -22.55 -7.32
N TRP A 268 -1.94 -22.27 -8.18
CA TRP A 268 -1.34 -23.26 -9.06
C TRP A 268 -0.09 -23.86 -8.43
N ILE A 269 -0.04 -25.18 -8.42
CA ILE A 269 1.08 -26.01 -8.04
C ILE A 269 1.56 -26.71 -9.30
N ASP A 270 2.74 -26.32 -9.75
CA ASP A 270 3.38 -26.91 -10.93
C ASP A 270 3.77 -28.37 -10.66
N SER A 271 3.16 -29.29 -11.40
CA SER A 271 3.40 -30.72 -11.30
C SER A 271 4.79 -31.14 -11.79
N LYS A 272 5.50 -30.28 -12.53
CA LYS A 272 6.90 -30.50 -12.93
C LYS A 272 7.88 -30.13 -11.82
N THR A 273 7.49 -29.20 -10.95
CA THR A 273 8.33 -28.73 -9.84
C THR A 273 8.09 -29.52 -8.55
N TYR A 274 6.84 -29.87 -8.26
CA TYR A 274 6.46 -30.50 -6.99
C TYR A 274 5.86 -31.88 -7.23
N SER A 275 6.32 -32.86 -6.45
CA SER A 275 5.74 -34.20 -6.44
C SER A 275 4.41 -34.24 -5.67
N LYS A 276 3.57 -35.24 -5.99
CA LYS A 276 2.33 -35.51 -5.25
C LYS A 276 2.58 -35.66 -3.74
N ASN A 277 3.69 -36.28 -3.35
CA ASN A 277 4.08 -36.44 -1.95
C ASN A 277 4.35 -35.10 -1.26
N GLU A 278 5.08 -34.18 -1.90
CA GLU A 278 5.32 -32.85 -1.36
C GLU A 278 4.03 -32.04 -1.21
N VAL A 279 3.09 -32.20 -2.15
CA VAL A 279 1.76 -31.60 -2.06
C VAL A 279 1.02 -32.13 -0.84
N VAL A 280 0.96 -33.45 -0.64
CA VAL A 280 0.28 -34.05 0.52
C VAL A 280 0.90 -33.57 1.83
N LYS A 281 2.24 -33.52 1.94
CA LYS A 281 2.91 -32.98 3.14
C LYS A 281 2.50 -31.55 3.45
N GLY A 282 2.49 -30.68 2.45
CA GLY A 282 2.06 -29.28 2.65
C GLY A 282 0.59 -29.16 3.03
N LEU A 283 -0.29 -30.02 2.50
CA LEU A 283 -1.71 -30.07 2.90
C LEU A 283 -1.90 -30.52 4.35
N ILE A 284 -1.08 -31.47 4.82
CA ILE A 284 -1.07 -31.92 6.22
C ILE A 284 -0.59 -30.80 7.13
N GLU A 285 0.53 -30.16 6.80
CA GLU A 285 1.10 -29.05 7.55
C GLU A 285 0.10 -27.90 7.74
N LEU A 286 -0.64 -27.57 6.68
CA LEU A 286 -1.66 -26.51 6.69
C LEU A 286 -3.04 -26.98 7.18
N ASN A 287 -3.17 -28.22 7.65
CA ASN A 287 -4.43 -28.79 8.13
C ASN A 287 -5.59 -28.61 7.13
N CYS A 288 -5.34 -28.89 5.85
CA CYS A 288 -6.29 -28.68 4.75
C CYS A 288 -7.35 -29.78 4.59
N PHE A 289 -7.37 -30.80 5.45
CA PHE A 289 -8.35 -31.89 5.40
C PHE A 289 -9.60 -31.57 6.26
N PRO A 290 -10.81 -31.91 5.80
CA PRO A 290 -11.11 -32.75 4.62
C PRO A 290 -10.93 -32.01 3.28
N LEU A 291 -10.38 -32.72 2.30
CA LEU A 291 -10.08 -32.26 0.96
C LEU A 291 -11.15 -32.74 -0.02
N MET A 292 -11.67 -31.84 -0.84
CA MET A 292 -12.48 -32.22 -2.01
C MET A 292 -11.58 -32.41 -3.23
N MET A 293 -11.70 -33.55 -3.89
CA MET A 293 -11.01 -33.83 -5.13
C MET A 293 -12.04 -34.00 -6.25
N PRO A 294 -12.30 -32.95 -7.04
CA PRO A 294 -13.09 -33.10 -8.24
C PRO A 294 -12.37 -33.99 -9.26
N VAL A 295 -13.15 -34.84 -9.91
CA VAL A 295 -12.74 -35.76 -10.96
C VAL A 295 -13.46 -35.37 -12.24
N SER A 296 -12.70 -35.18 -13.31
CA SER A 296 -13.26 -34.86 -14.63
C SER A 296 -13.44 -36.12 -15.48
N GLY A 297 -14.60 -36.23 -16.13
CA GLY A 297 -14.89 -37.34 -17.04
C GLY A 297 -15.17 -38.71 -16.38
N ASP A 298 -15.26 -39.75 -17.21
CA ASP A 298 -15.27 -41.14 -16.78
C ASP A 298 -13.82 -41.61 -16.58
N ILE A 299 -13.54 -42.38 -15.53
CA ILE A 299 -12.22 -42.99 -15.30
C ILE A 299 -12.16 -44.26 -16.13
N HIS A 300 -11.50 -44.22 -17.28
CA HIS A 300 -11.47 -45.35 -18.21
C HIS A 300 -10.22 -45.44 -19.07
N MET A 301 -9.42 -44.37 -19.13
CA MET A 301 -8.12 -44.43 -19.78
C MET A 301 -7.04 -44.91 -18.81
N GLU A 302 -6.02 -45.55 -19.36
CA GLU A 302 -4.88 -46.08 -18.61
C GLU A 302 -4.11 -44.98 -17.87
N ALA A 303 -3.97 -43.81 -18.50
CA ALA A 303 -3.39 -42.63 -17.88
C ALA A 303 -4.20 -42.15 -16.66
N ASP A 304 -5.54 -42.13 -16.75
CA ASP A 304 -6.41 -41.71 -15.65
C ASP A 304 -6.30 -42.66 -14.46
N VAL A 305 -6.35 -43.97 -14.72
CA VAL A 305 -6.24 -45.00 -13.68
C VAL A 305 -4.90 -44.92 -12.98
N LYS A 306 -3.82 -44.77 -13.75
CA LYS A 306 -2.47 -44.58 -13.21
C LYS A 306 -2.38 -43.32 -12.35
N GLU A 307 -2.87 -42.17 -12.83
CA GLU A 307 -2.86 -40.91 -12.08
C GLU A 307 -3.62 -41.03 -10.76
N PHE A 308 -4.78 -41.71 -10.77
CA PHE A 308 -5.60 -41.93 -9.58
C PHE A 308 -4.85 -42.74 -8.52
N TRP A 309 -4.23 -43.85 -8.94
CA TRP A 309 -3.44 -44.70 -8.05
C TRP A 309 -2.19 -44.00 -7.52
N GLU A 310 -1.53 -43.17 -8.32
CA GLU A 310 -0.41 -42.35 -7.86
C GLU A 310 -0.83 -41.38 -6.74
N TRP A 311 -2.01 -40.75 -6.85
CA TRP A 311 -2.56 -39.90 -5.78
C TRP A 311 -2.93 -40.73 -4.54
N MET A 312 -3.64 -41.85 -4.71
CA MET A 312 -3.98 -42.74 -3.60
C MET A 312 -2.75 -43.24 -2.85
N ASN A 313 -1.69 -43.63 -3.56
CA ASN A 313 -0.43 -44.05 -2.97
C ASN A 313 0.28 -42.90 -2.24
N ALA A 314 0.23 -41.67 -2.79
CA ALA A 314 0.75 -40.50 -2.10
C ALA A 314 0.00 -40.25 -0.78
N PHE A 315 -1.32 -40.34 -0.77
CA PHE A 315 -2.12 -40.22 0.46
C PHE A 315 -1.80 -41.32 1.48
N LYS A 316 -1.76 -42.58 1.03
CA LYS A 316 -1.44 -43.74 1.86
C LYS A 316 -0.05 -43.62 2.49
N SER A 317 0.95 -43.17 1.74
CA SER A 317 2.32 -42.97 2.25
C SER A 317 2.42 -41.91 3.34
N HIS A 318 1.41 -41.05 3.49
CA HIS A 318 1.30 -40.04 4.53
C HIS A 318 0.24 -40.39 5.59
N GLY A 319 -0.10 -41.68 5.71
CA GLY A 319 -0.94 -42.19 6.80
C GLY A 319 -2.44 -42.00 6.61
N ILE A 320 -2.91 -41.66 5.40
CA ILE A 320 -4.34 -41.62 5.10
C ILE A 320 -4.82 -43.05 4.79
N ASP A 321 -5.76 -43.55 5.59
CA ASP A 321 -6.40 -44.84 5.36
C ASP A 321 -7.40 -44.71 4.20
N LEU A 322 -7.07 -45.33 3.07
CA LEU A 322 -7.89 -45.24 1.85
C LEU A 322 -9.26 -45.95 1.99
N LEU A 323 -9.42 -46.85 2.95
CA LEU A 323 -10.67 -47.59 3.18
C LEU A 323 -11.60 -46.86 4.15
N GLN A 324 -11.03 -46.16 5.14
CA GLN A 324 -11.80 -45.50 6.21
C GLN A 324 -11.91 -43.98 6.06
N GLN A 325 -10.93 -43.34 5.41
CA GLN A 325 -10.82 -41.88 5.35
C GLN A 325 -11.06 -41.30 3.95
N CYS A 326 -11.39 -42.13 2.96
CA CYS A 326 -11.78 -41.71 1.62
C CYS A 326 -13.26 -41.99 1.38
N SER A 327 -13.93 -41.04 0.73
CA SER A 327 -15.33 -41.17 0.31
C SER A 327 -15.50 -40.85 -1.17
N TRP A 328 -16.39 -41.60 -1.82
CA TRP A 328 -16.69 -41.48 -3.23
C TRP A 328 -18.10 -40.96 -3.49
N GLY A 329 -18.17 -39.72 -3.98
CA GLY A 329 -19.41 -39.04 -4.36
C GLY A 329 -20.08 -39.55 -5.64
N PHE A 330 -19.42 -40.47 -6.35
CA PHE A 330 -19.87 -41.07 -7.61
C PHE A 330 -19.40 -42.53 -7.68
N GLU A 331 -19.93 -43.29 -8.62
CA GLU A 331 -19.52 -44.67 -8.90
C GLU A 331 -18.74 -44.69 -10.21
N VAL A 332 -17.59 -45.34 -10.21
CA VAL A 332 -16.82 -45.67 -11.41
C VAL A 332 -17.54 -46.82 -12.11
N LYS A 333 -17.58 -46.83 -13.44
CA LYS A 333 -18.21 -47.93 -14.19
C LYS A 333 -17.41 -49.21 -14.04
N GLU A 334 -18.09 -50.36 -13.96
CA GLU A 334 -17.43 -51.66 -13.86
C GLU A 334 -16.71 -51.99 -15.19
N PRO A 335 -15.40 -52.26 -15.19
CA PRO A 335 -14.71 -52.70 -16.40
C PRO A 335 -15.12 -54.13 -16.77
N ILE A 336 -15.45 -54.34 -18.04
CA ILE A 336 -15.67 -55.66 -18.64
C ILE A 336 -14.91 -55.73 -19.95
N PHE A 337 -14.39 -56.91 -20.32
CA PHE A 337 -13.74 -57.07 -21.61
C PHE A 337 -14.78 -57.14 -22.74
N LYS A 338 -14.43 -56.70 -23.95
CA LYS A 338 -15.29 -56.78 -25.14
C LYS A 338 -15.71 -58.23 -25.47
N LYS A 339 -14.91 -59.23 -25.10
CA LYS A 339 -15.30 -60.65 -25.21
C LYS A 339 -16.51 -61.02 -24.34
N ASP A 340 -16.80 -60.23 -23.31
CA ASP A 340 -17.89 -60.41 -22.35
C ASP A 340 -19.03 -59.40 -22.57
N VAL A 341 -19.25 -58.96 -23.83
CA VAL A 341 -20.19 -57.89 -24.19
C VAL A 341 -21.63 -58.16 -23.75
N ASP A 342 -22.02 -59.42 -23.58
CA ASP A 342 -23.34 -59.81 -23.09
C ASP A 342 -23.65 -59.26 -21.68
N ARG A 343 -22.61 -58.90 -20.91
CA ARG A 343 -22.74 -58.27 -19.58
C ARG A 343 -22.85 -56.73 -19.65
N HIS A 344 -22.75 -56.14 -20.84
CA HIS A 344 -22.69 -54.70 -21.01
C HIS A 344 -24.02 -54.00 -20.71
N ASN A 345 -23.94 -52.96 -19.90
CA ASN A 345 -25.02 -52.01 -19.65
C ASN A 345 -24.42 -50.62 -19.34
N GLU A 346 -25.29 -49.63 -19.09
CA GLU A 346 -24.91 -48.23 -18.83
C GLU A 346 -23.94 -48.04 -17.64
N ARG A 347 -23.87 -48.99 -16.71
CA ARG A 347 -22.99 -48.99 -15.52
C ARG A 347 -21.65 -49.69 -15.74
N THR A 348 -21.43 -50.25 -16.93
CA THR A 348 -20.20 -50.96 -17.29
C THR A 348 -19.42 -50.20 -18.35
N TYR A 349 -18.12 -50.48 -18.44
CA TYR A 349 -17.23 -49.92 -19.46
C TYR A 349 -16.54 -51.05 -20.22
N LEU A 350 -16.64 -51.03 -21.57
CA LEU A 350 -16.07 -52.05 -22.43
C LEU A 350 -14.60 -51.78 -22.71
N LEU A 351 -13.74 -52.67 -22.20
CA LEU A 351 -12.31 -52.67 -22.43
C LEU A 351 -11.94 -53.51 -23.64
N ASP A 352 -10.94 -53.04 -24.39
CA ASP A 352 -10.35 -53.86 -25.43
C ASP A 352 -9.73 -55.13 -24.85
N ASN A 353 -9.89 -56.26 -25.55
CA ASN A 353 -9.34 -57.55 -25.11
C ASN A 353 -7.81 -57.55 -25.08
N GLN A 354 -7.15 -56.59 -25.74
CA GLN A 354 -5.70 -56.41 -25.73
C GLN A 354 -5.19 -55.66 -24.49
N LYS A 355 -6.07 -55.06 -23.68
CA LYS A 355 -5.65 -54.36 -22.46
C LYS A 355 -5.05 -55.33 -21.44
N SER A 356 -4.04 -54.87 -20.70
CA SER A 356 -3.35 -55.68 -19.72
C SER A 356 -4.27 -56.08 -18.57
N GLN A 357 -4.00 -57.25 -17.98
CA GLN A 357 -4.69 -57.73 -16.79
C GLN A 357 -4.52 -56.77 -15.62
N GLU A 358 -3.33 -56.19 -15.45
CA GLU A 358 -3.02 -55.20 -14.42
C GLU A 358 -3.90 -53.95 -14.54
N PHE A 359 -4.09 -53.43 -15.76
CA PHE A 359 -4.97 -52.28 -15.98
C PHE A 359 -6.43 -52.62 -15.63
N PHE A 360 -6.91 -53.81 -16.02
CA PHE A 360 -8.24 -54.29 -15.67
C PHE A 360 -8.43 -54.35 -14.15
N GLU A 361 -7.49 -54.97 -13.43
CA GLU A 361 -7.54 -55.15 -11.97
C GLU A 361 -7.54 -53.80 -11.24
N ASN A 362 -6.64 -52.89 -11.64
CA ASN A 362 -6.57 -51.55 -11.08
C ASN A 362 -7.87 -50.75 -11.28
N LEU A 363 -8.49 -50.84 -12.47
CA LEU A 363 -9.77 -50.17 -12.73
C LEU A 363 -10.93 -50.85 -12.00
N TYR A 364 -10.90 -52.17 -11.88
CA TYR A 364 -11.91 -52.94 -11.16
C TYR A 364 -11.88 -52.64 -9.65
N GLU A 365 -10.69 -52.49 -9.07
CA GLU A 365 -10.53 -52.10 -7.67
C GLU A 365 -11.06 -50.68 -7.42
N LEU A 366 -10.74 -49.71 -8.30
CA LEU A 366 -11.34 -48.37 -8.22
C LEU A 366 -12.88 -48.42 -8.31
N HIS A 367 -13.44 -49.30 -9.16
CA HIS A 367 -14.88 -49.56 -9.18
C HIS A 367 -15.40 -50.06 -7.83
N GLN A 368 -14.78 -51.08 -7.24
CA GLN A 368 -15.19 -51.61 -5.93
C GLN A 368 -15.12 -50.55 -4.83
N MET A 369 -14.02 -49.80 -4.75
CA MET A 369 -13.85 -48.72 -3.78
C MET A 369 -14.93 -47.65 -3.95
N SER A 370 -15.16 -47.24 -5.20
CA SER A 370 -16.17 -46.21 -5.50
C SER A 370 -17.57 -46.65 -5.12
N LYS A 371 -17.89 -47.95 -5.20
CA LYS A 371 -19.18 -48.51 -4.84
C LYS A 371 -19.36 -48.62 -3.32
N GLN A 372 -18.33 -49.06 -2.62
CA GLN A 372 -18.40 -49.39 -1.18
C GLN A 372 -18.21 -48.16 -0.29
N PHE A 373 -17.27 -47.26 -0.60
CA PHE A 373 -16.85 -46.20 0.32
C PHE A 373 -17.63 -44.90 0.08
N LYS A 374 -18.85 -44.84 0.60
CA LYS A 374 -19.78 -43.70 0.47
C LYS A 374 -19.95 -42.86 1.74
N LEU A 375 -19.47 -43.36 2.87
CA LEU A 375 -19.67 -42.74 4.18
C LEU A 375 -18.82 -41.47 4.30
N ILE A 376 -19.43 -40.40 4.82
CA ILE A 376 -18.71 -39.18 5.19
C ILE A 376 -18.99 -38.89 6.66
N ASN A 377 -17.92 -38.79 7.45
CA ASN A 377 -17.91 -38.55 8.89
C ASN A 377 -16.72 -37.63 9.25
N GLN A 378 -16.50 -37.39 10.55
CA GLN A 378 -15.44 -36.50 11.03
C GLN A 378 -14.02 -37.01 10.72
N ASP A 379 -13.86 -38.31 10.51
CA ASP A 379 -12.57 -38.94 10.17
C ASP A 379 -12.24 -38.88 8.69
N THR A 380 -13.25 -38.58 7.84
CA THR A 380 -13.08 -38.49 6.39
C THR A 380 -12.08 -37.39 6.04
N LYS A 381 -11.02 -37.77 5.31
CA LYS A 381 -9.98 -36.87 4.83
C LYS A 381 -10.18 -36.50 3.36
N ILE A 382 -10.63 -37.42 2.51
CA ILE A 382 -10.69 -37.20 1.06
C ILE A 382 -12.10 -37.48 0.56
N ILE A 383 -12.63 -36.56 -0.25
CA ILE A 383 -13.95 -36.68 -0.84
C ILE A 383 -13.82 -36.51 -2.35
N PHE A 384 -13.90 -37.62 -3.07
CA PHE A 384 -13.93 -37.62 -4.54
C PHE A 384 -15.32 -37.20 -5.03
N VAL A 385 -15.38 -36.20 -5.90
CA VAL A 385 -16.64 -35.69 -6.45
C VAL A 385 -16.52 -35.52 -7.96
N ARG A 386 -17.65 -35.50 -8.67
CA ARG A 386 -17.65 -35.38 -10.13
C ARG A 386 -18.76 -34.47 -10.63
N ASN A 387 -20.00 -34.94 -10.63
CA ASN A 387 -21.12 -34.20 -11.23
C ASN A 387 -21.93 -33.38 -10.21
N ARG A 388 -22.08 -33.89 -8.99
CA ARG A 388 -22.99 -33.34 -7.97
C ARG A 388 -22.39 -33.41 -6.57
N ILE A 389 -22.91 -32.59 -5.67
CA ILE A 389 -22.61 -32.65 -4.24
C ILE A 389 -23.18 -33.97 -3.67
N PRO A 390 -22.36 -34.82 -3.01
CA PRO A 390 -22.85 -36.07 -2.45
C PRO A 390 -23.88 -35.81 -1.34
N ARG A 391 -24.99 -36.55 -1.33
CA ARG A 391 -25.99 -36.46 -0.25
C ARG A 391 -25.38 -36.80 1.12
N ALA A 392 -24.40 -37.71 1.15
CA ALA A 392 -23.65 -38.05 2.36
C ALA A 392 -22.93 -36.82 2.96
N LEU A 393 -22.36 -35.95 2.11
CA LEU A 393 -21.68 -34.74 2.55
C LEU A 393 -22.66 -33.78 3.23
N ILE A 394 -23.80 -33.53 2.58
CA ILE A 394 -24.87 -32.67 3.10
C ILE A 394 -25.37 -33.18 4.46
N LYS A 395 -25.57 -34.50 4.60
CA LYS A 395 -26.05 -35.11 5.85
C LYS A 395 -25.00 -35.11 6.96
N SER A 396 -23.73 -35.28 6.63
CA SER A 396 -22.63 -35.39 7.60
C SER A 396 -22.33 -34.09 8.34
N LYS A 397 -22.71 -32.93 7.78
CA LYS A 397 -22.31 -31.58 8.21
C LYS A 397 -20.79 -31.34 8.24
N VAL A 398 -20.01 -32.25 7.68
CA VAL A 398 -18.56 -32.09 7.51
C VAL A 398 -18.30 -30.97 6.52
N LYS A 399 -17.45 -30.02 6.91
CA LYS A 399 -17.06 -28.89 6.06
C LYS A 399 -15.68 -29.17 5.45
N PRO A 400 -15.57 -29.37 4.12
CA PRO A 400 -14.27 -29.46 3.49
C PRO A 400 -13.51 -28.14 3.65
N LYS A 401 -12.19 -28.23 3.82
CA LYS A 401 -11.33 -27.06 4.07
C LYS A 401 -10.58 -26.59 2.83
N ALA A 402 -10.41 -27.48 1.85
CA ALA A 402 -9.75 -27.18 0.61
C ALA A 402 -10.31 -28.03 -0.54
N SER A 403 -10.05 -27.58 -1.76
CA SER A 403 -10.20 -28.36 -2.99
C SER A 403 -8.84 -28.57 -3.65
N LEU A 404 -8.59 -29.77 -4.15
CA LEU A 404 -7.43 -30.10 -4.98
C LEU A 404 -7.92 -30.62 -6.34
N VAL A 405 -7.81 -29.76 -7.34
CA VAL A 405 -8.05 -30.08 -8.73
C VAL A 405 -6.76 -30.67 -9.29
N ALA A 406 -6.71 -32.00 -9.41
CA ALA A 406 -5.53 -32.70 -9.93
C ALA A 406 -5.90 -33.78 -10.95
N LEU A 407 -7.02 -34.48 -10.75
CA LEU A 407 -7.42 -35.62 -11.57
C LEU A 407 -8.00 -35.16 -12.92
N GLY A 408 -7.46 -35.71 -14.02
CA GLY A 408 -7.78 -35.26 -15.38
C GLY A 408 -6.89 -34.10 -15.84
N GLY A 409 -5.62 -34.08 -15.40
CA GLY A 409 -4.62 -33.09 -15.81
C GLY A 409 -4.77 -31.71 -15.13
N GLY A 410 -5.59 -31.61 -14.09
CA GLY A 410 -5.81 -30.34 -13.36
C GLY A 410 -6.74 -29.33 -14.05
N TYR A 411 -7.32 -29.68 -15.20
CA TYR A 411 -8.29 -28.85 -15.93
C TYR A 411 -9.73 -29.21 -15.53
N TYR A 412 -10.25 -28.60 -14.46
CA TYR A 412 -11.63 -28.88 -14.07
C TYR A 412 -12.64 -28.19 -14.99
N ALA A 413 -13.27 -28.95 -15.89
CA ALA A 413 -14.31 -28.44 -16.78
C ALA A 413 -15.75 -28.88 -16.41
N THR A 414 -15.92 -29.86 -15.51
CA THR A 414 -17.16 -30.63 -15.46
C THR A 414 -17.81 -30.67 -14.08
N GLY A 415 -19.07 -30.22 -13.97
CA GLY A 415 -19.89 -30.37 -12.78
C GLY A 415 -21.14 -29.49 -12.86
N THR A 416 -22.16 -29.82 -12.07
CA THR A 416 -23.33 -28.93 -11.89
C THR A 416 -22.91 -27.58 -11.32
N ASP A 417 -23.66 -26.52 -11.62
CA ASP A 417 -23.37 -25.16 -11.12
C ASP A 417 -23.28 -25.11 -9.58
N ASN A 418 -24.06 -25.94 -8.89
CA ASN A 418 -24.00 -26.05 -7.44
C ASN A 418 -22.65 -26.61 -6.95
N LEU A 419 -22.13 -27.65 -7.60
CA LEU A 419 -20.81 -28.18 -7.25
C LEU A 419 -19.71 -27.16 -7.56
N LYS A 420 -19.78 -26.49 -8.71
CA LYS A 420 -18.84 -25.41 -9.06
C LYS A 420 -18.84 -24.31 -7.98
N ARG A 421 -20.01 -23.77 -7.64
CA ARG A 421 -20.16 -22.74 -6.58
C ARG A 421 -19.60 -23.20 -5.24
N MET A 422 -19.84 -24.45 -4.84
CA MET A 422 -19.27 -24.98 -3.60
C MET A 422 -17.73 -25.00 -3.65
N LEU A 423 -17.14 -25.52 -4.74
CA LEU A 423 -15.68 -25.57 -4.90
C LEU A 423 -15.04 -24.17 -4.96
N GLU A 424 -15.75 -23.18 -5.53
CA GLU A 424 -15.31 -21.78 -5.58
C GLU A 424 -15.36 -21.09 -4.21
N ASN A 425 -16.29 -21.48 -3.35
CA ASN A 425 -16.47 -20.90 -2.02
C ASN A 425 -15.65 -21.61 -0.92
N LEU A 426 -14.85 -22.62 -1.26
CA LEU A 426 -13.97 -23.25 -0.29
C LEU A 426 -12.83 -22.28 0.10
N PRO A 427 -12.35 -22.31 1.35
CA PRO A 427 -11.28 -21.42 1.83
C PRO A 427 -9.96 -21.52 1.06
N LYS A 428 -9.81 -22.58 0.25
CA LYS A 428 -8.61 -22.86 -0.52
C LYS A 428 -8.93 -23.74 -1.71
N LYS A 429 -8.39 -23.39 -2.88
CA LYS A 429 -8.51 -24.18 -4.11
C LYS A 429 -7.14 -24.29 -4.76
N LEU A 430 -6.67 -25.51 -4.93
CA LEU A 430 -5.36 -25.81 -5.49
C LEU A 430 -5.53 -26.51 -6.82
N TYR A 431 -4.76 -26.07 -7.81
CA TYR A 431 -4.68 -26.70 -9.12
C TYR A 431 -3.30 -27.34 -9.23
N TYR A 432 -3.27 -28.66 -9.42
CA TYR A 432 -2.04 -29.40 -9.66
C TYR A 432 -2.00 -29.81 -11.12
N SER A 433 -1.18 -29.12 -11.89
CA SER A 433 -1.10 -29.24 -13.35
C SER A 433 0.27 -28.80 -13.84
N ASP A 434 0.64 -29.22 -15.04
CA ASP A 434 1.90 -28.88 -15.70
C ASP A 434 1.87 -27.52 -16.43
N HIS A 435 0.69 -26.89 -16.47
CA HIS A 435 0.45 -25.55 -16.98
C HIS A 435 -0.40 -24.76 -15.99
N GLN A 436 -0.13 -23.46 -15.86
CA GLN A 436 -0.91 -22.56 -15.02
C GLN A 436 -2.31 -22.37 -15.63
N PRO A 437 -3.39 -22.63 -14.87
CA PRO A 437 -4.74 -22.31 -15.33
C PRO A 437 -4.89 -20.81 -15.59
N SER A 438 -5.49 -20.47 -16.73
CA SER A 438 -5.78 -19.09 -17.18
C SER A 438 -6.77 -18.37 -16.29
#